data_AF-A0A2I0ANB1-F1
#
_entry.id   AF-A0A2I0ANB1-F1
#
_cell.length_a   1.000
_cell.length_b   1.000
_cell.length_c   1.000
_cell.angle_alpha   90.00
_cell.angle_beta   90.00
_cell.angle_gamma   90.00
#
_symmetry.space_group_name_H-M   'P 1'
#
loop_
_entity.id
_entity.type
_entity.pdbx_description
1 polymer ?
#
loop_
_entity_poly.entity_id
_entity_poly.type
_entity_poly.pdbx_seq_one_letter_code
_entity_poly.pdbx_strand_id
1 'polypeptide(L)'
;MNSADADAAAVGGFNLRPLSASESRRLRRMISNREYARRSRLRKQRHLEDLRSRVGRLHLENRSLADWLTGISCRASVVLRENELLRLESAVLRHRFSEIGRVLVHRQLQRLSSQPSSGSAMAAGGLGSVSELLFASLIT
;
A
#
# COMPACT_ATOMS: atom_id res chain seq x y z
N MET A 1 60.59 -59.72 -52.23
CA MET A 1 61.02 -58.52 -52.99
C MET A 1 59.90 -58.16 -53.95
N ASN A 2 58.69 -57.97 -53.45
CA ASN A 2 58.06 -56.74 -52.94
C ASN A 2 57.22 -56.06 -54.04
N SER A 3 56.03 -56.62 -54.25
CA SER A 3 54.94 -56.05 -55.06
C SER A 3 53.89 -55.33 -54.18
N ALA A 4 54.26 -54.92 -52.96
CA ALA A 4 53.34 -54.37 -51.96
C ALA A 4 53.43 -52.84 -51.79
N ASP A 5 54.29 -52.14 -52.52
CA ASP A 5 54.56 -50.71 -52.30
C ASP A 5 53.82 -49.76 -53.26
N ALA A 6 52.88 -50.27 -54.08
CA ALA A 6 52.18 -49.45 -55.09
C ALA A 6 50.89 -48.75 -54.60
N ASP A 7 50.30 -49.17 -53.47
CA ASP A 7 48.99 -48.68 -53.04
C ASP A 7 49.03 -47.54 -52.01
N ALA A 8 50.22 -47.02 -51.67
CA ALA A 8 50.37 -45.97 -50.65
C ALA A 8 50.16 -44.52 -51.16
N ALA A 9 49.89 -44.31 -52.46
CA ALA A 9 49.81 -42.97 -53.06
C ALA A 9 48.37 -42.42 -53.23
N ALA A 10 47.35 -43.10 -52.70
CA ALA A 10 45.95 -42.70 -52.84
C ALA A 10 45.40 -41.82 -51.69
N VAL A 11 46.24 -41.34 -50.78
CA VAL A 11 45.86 -40.26 -49.84
C VAL A 11 46.18 -38.91 -50.50
N GLY A 12 45.57 -38.70 -51.66
CA GLY A 12 45.57 -37.43 -52.38
C GLY A 12 44.90 -36.39 -51.50
N GLY A 13 45.73 -35.56 -50.88
CA GLY A 13 45.34 -34.57 -49.88
C GLY A 13 44.17 -33.71 -50.34
N PHE A 14 43.47 -33.14 -49.36
CA PHE A 14 42.49 -32.08 -49.57
C PHE A 14 43.09 -31.05 -50.53
N ASN A 15 42.77 -31.16 -51.82
CA ASN A 15 43.18 -30.25 -52.87
C ASN A 15 42.38 -28.97 -52.66
N LEU A 16 42.79 -28.17 -51.68
CA LEU A 16 42.40 -26.79 -51.55
C LEU A 16 43.11 -26.06 -52.68
N ARG A 17 42.51 -26.09 -53.88
CA ARG A 17 42.85 -25.14 -54.93
C ARG A 17 42.88 -23.76 -54.28
N PRO A 18 43.98 -22.99 -54.41
CA PRO A 18 44.05 -21.67 -53.80
C PRO A 18 42.84 -20.86 -54.23
N LEU A 19 42.03 -20.48 -53.24
CA LEU A 19 40.84 -19.66 -53.48
C LEU A 19 41.31 -18.37 -54.14
N SER A 20 40.67 -17.98 -55.23
CA SER A 20 40.93 -16.68 -55.82
C SER A 20 40.70 -15.57 -54.77
N ALA A 21 41.31 -14.41 -54.98
CA ALA A 21 41.16 -13.29 -54.04
C ALA A 21 39.69 -12.87 -53.86
N SER A 22 38.82 -13.10 -54.85
CA SER A 22 37.37 -12.86 -54.75
C SER A 22 36.67 -13.92 -53.89
N GLU A 23 36.96 -15.21 -54.09
CA GLU A 23 36.38 -16.32 -53.31
C GLU A 23 36.81 -16.26 -51.84
N SER A 24 38.10 -15.97 -51.59
CA SER A 24 38.62 -15.74 -50.24
C SER A 24 37.91 -14.58 -49.53
N ARG A 25 37.64 -13.47 -50.24
CA ARG A 25 36.87 -12.34 -49.69
C ARG A 25 35.41 -12.72 -49.41
N ARG A 26 34.78 -13.50 -50.30
CA ARG A 26 33.40 -13.99 -50.13
C ARG A 26 33.29 -14.91 -48.91
N LEU A 27 34.21 -15.86 -48.74
CA LEU A 27 34.26 -16.75 -47.57
C LEU A 27 34.43 -15.98 -46.26
N ARG A 28 35.35 -15.01 -46.21
CA ARG A 28 35.49 -14.13 -45.04
C ARG A 28 34.21 -13.37 -44.71
N ARG A 29 33.50 -12.84 -45.71
CA ARG A 29 32.19 -12.19 -45.51
C ARG A 29 31.13 -13.17 -45.02
N MET A 30 31.09 -14.39 -45.55
CA MET A 30 30.13 -15.41 -45.10
C MET A 30 30.35 -15.79 -43.63
N ILE A 31 31.60 -15.99 -43.23
CA ILE A 31 31.96 -16.30 -41.83
C ILE A 31 31.63 -15.11 -40.92
N SER A 32 32.02 -13.90 -41.31
CA SER A 32 31.74 -12.69 -40.53
C SER A 32 30.25 -12.42 -40.40
N ASN A 33 29.47 -12.54 -41.49
CA ASN A 33 28.02 -12.38 -41.46
C ASN A 33 27.33 -13.47 -40.64
N ARG A 34 27.81 -14.71 -40.71
CA ARG A 34 27.30 -15.80 -39.88
C ARG A 34 27.51 -15.48 -38.40
N GLU A 35 28.71 -15.04 -38.02
CA GLU A 35 29.00 -14.66 -36.65
C GLU A 35 28.22 -13.41 -36.21
N TYR A 36 28.06 -12.43 -37.10
CA TYR A 36 27.23 -11.25 -36.85
C TYR A 36 25.77 -11.63 -36.60
N ALA A 37 25.19 -12.50 -37.44
CA ALA A 37 23.83 -12.99 -37.29
C ALA A 37 23.66 -13.75 -35.97
N ARG A 38 24.63 -14.60 -35.61
CA ARG A 38 24.65 -15.31 -34.32
C ARG A 38 24.65 -14.33 -33.14
N ARG A 39 25.57 -13.36 -33.13
CA ARG A 39 25.66 -12.33 -32.07
C ARG A 39 24.40 -11.48 -32.00
N SER A 40 23.81 -11.13 -33.14
CA SER A 40 22.57 -10.36 -33.21
C SER A 40 21.40 -11.13 -32.59
N ARG A 41 21.25 -12.42 -32.93
CA ARG A 41 20.25 -13.31 -32.33
C ARG A 41 20.45 -13.42 -30.81
N LEU A 42 21.68 -13.64 -30.37
CA LEU A 42 21.99 -13.75 -28.94
C LEU A 42 21.69 -12.46 -28.16
N ARG A 43 22.03 -11.28 -28.71
CA ARG A 43 21.68 -10.00 -28.09
C ARG A 43 20.18 -9.82 -27.96
N LYS A 44 19.41 -10.14 -29.00
CA LYS A 44 17.95 -10.07 -28.98
C LYS A 44 17.35 -11.05 -27.97
N GLN A 45 17.89 -12.27 -27.89
CA GLN A 45 17.45 -13.26 -26.91
C GLN A 45 17.67 -12.77 -25.47
N ARG A 46 18.85 -12.27 -25.15
CA ARG A 46 19.15 -11.70 -23.82
C ARG A 46 18.19 -10.56 -23.48
N HIS A 47 17.94 -9.66 -24.42
CA HIS A 47 16.99 -8.56 -24.20
C HIS A 47 15.56 -9.07 -23.92
N LEU A 48 15.11 -10.13 -24.61
CA LEU A 48 13.82 -10.75 -24.32
C LEU A 48 13.79 -11.42 -22.94
N GLU A 49 14.87 -12.07 -22.52
CA GLU A 49 15.01 -12.65 -21.18
C GLU A 49 14.97 -11.57 -20.10
N ASP A 50 15.68 -10.46 -20.29
CA ASP A 50 15.66 -9.29 -19.39
C ASP A 50 14.27 -8.66 -19.29
N LEU A 51 13.56 -8.54 -20.41
CA LEU A 51 12.18 -8.03 -20.39
C LEU A 51 11.24 -8.99 -19.66
N ARG A 52 11.38 -10.31 -19.87
CA ARG A 52 10.58 -11.31 -19.15
C ARG A 52 10.84 -11.29 -17.65
N SER A 53 12.10 -11.17 -17.23
CA SER A 53 12.45 -11.08 -15.81
C SER A 53 11.89 -9.80 -15.18
N ARG A 54 11.97 -8.67 -15.90
CA ARG A 54 11.37 -7.40 -15.46
C ARG A 54 9.85 -7.49 -15.30
N VAL A 55 9.16 -8.10 -16.26
CA VAL A 55 7.71 -8.33 -16.17
C VAL A 55 7.37 -9.23 -14.98
N GLY A 56 8.12 -10.32 -14.78
CA GLY A 56 7.94 -11.20 -13.62
C GLY A 56 8.10 -10.46 -12.28
N ARG A 57 9.16 -9.65 -12.14
CA ARG A 57 9.38 -8.83 -10.95
C ARG A 57 8.24 -7.84 -10.72
N LEU A 58 7.82 -7.11 -11.76
CA LEU A 58 6.72 -6.15 -11.67
C LEU A 58 5.39 -6.82 -11.29
N HIS A 59 5.13 -8.03 -11.79
CA HIS A 59 3.95 -8.79 -11.37
C HIS A 59 3.98 -9.16 -9.89
N LEU A 60 5.14 -9.57 -9.37
CA LEU A 60 5.29 -9.89 -7.95
C LEU A 60 5.11 -8.63 -7.08
N GLU A 61 5.75 -7.52 -7.47
CA GLU A 61 5.61 -6.23 -6.78
C GLU A 61 4.16 -5.74 -6.78
N ASN A 62 3.47 -5.84 -7.92
CA ASN A 62 2.07 -5.45 -8.03
C ASN A 62 1.17 -6.29 -7.10
N ARG A 63 1.36 -7.61 -7.05
CA ARG A 63 0.62 -8.49 -6.13
C ARG A 63 0.87 -8.10 -4.66
N SER A 64 2.14 -7.90 -4.29
CA SER A 64 2.51 -7.49 -2.93
C SER A 64 1.86 -6.15 -2.53
N LEU A 65 1.85 -5.17 -3.44
CA LEU A 65 1.17 -3.89 -3.22
C LEU A 65 -0.35 -4.04 -3.09
N ALA A 66 -0.97 -4.91 -3.89
CA ALA A 66 -2.40 -5.20 -3.81
C ALA A 66 -2.78 -5.86 -2.47
N ASP A 67 -1.95 -6.80 -1.98
CA ASP A 67 -2.14 -7.46 -0.69
C ASP A 67 -2.02 -6.45 0.46
N TRP A 68 -1.01 -5.58 0.39
CA TRP A 68 -0.82 -4.50 1.38
C TRP A 68 -1.99 -3.52 1.41
N LEU A 69 -2.46 -3.09 0.23
CA LEU A 69 -3.62 -2.22 0.10
C LEU A 69 -4.85 -2.86 0.73
N THR A 70 -5.10 -4.13 0.42
CA THR A 70 -6.23 -4.90 0.99
C THR A 70 -6.13 -4.97 2.51
N GLY A 71 -4.93 -5.22 3.05
CA GLY A 71 -4.68 -5.24 4.49
C GLY A 71 -4.97 -3.90 5.16
N ILE A 72 -4.57 -2.79 4.54
CA ILE A 72 -4.86 -1.45 5.05
C ILE A 72 -6.34 -1.11 4.96
N SER A 73 -7.00 -1.42 3.85
CA SER A 73 -8.44 -1.21 3.71
C SER A 73 -9.24 -1.95 4.78
N CYS A 74 -8.84 -3.19 5.08
CA CYS A 74 -9.44 -3.97 6.18
C CYS A 74 -9.26 -3.26 7.53
N ARG A 75 -8.03 -2.85 7.88
CA ARG A 75 -7.77 -2.13 9.14
C ARG A 75 -8.52 -0.80 9.22
N ALA A 76 -8.57 -0.05 8.13
CA ALA A 76 -9.32 1.19 8.06
C ALA A 76 -10.81 0.95 8.32
N SER A 77 -11.40 -0.11 7.76
CA SER A 77 -12.81 -0.45 8.00
C SER A 77 -13.11 -0.75 9.47
N VAL A 78 -12.19 -1.43 10.16
CA VAL A 78 -12.30 -1.72 11.60
C VAL A 78 -12.28 -0.41 12.40
N VAL A 79 -11.31 0.46 12.14
CA VAL A 79 -11.17 1.75 12.82
C VAL A 79 -12.39 2.65 12.58
N LEU A 80 -12.91 2.69 11.36
CA LEU A 80 -14.12 3.47 11.05
C LEU A 80 -15.32 2.96 11.86
N ARG A 81 -15.52 1.64 11.93
CA ARG A 81 -16.60 1.05 12.73
C ARG A 81 -16.44 1.34 14.22
N GLU A 82 -15.24 1.20 14.77
CA GLU A 82 -14.97 1.53 16.17
C GLU A 82 -15.23 3.02 16.44
N ASN A 83 -14.85 3.90 15.52
CA ASN A 83 -15.10 5.33 15.64
C ASN A 83 -16.61 5.64 15.65
N GLU A 84 -17.40 4.99 14.80
CA GLU A 84 -18.86 5.09 14.81
C GLU A 84 -19.46 4.64 16.14
N LEU A 85 -19.01 3.50 16.68
CA LEU A 85 -19.46 3.00 17.98
C LEU A 85 -19.16 4.00 19.11
N LEU A 86 -17.94 4.54 19.16
CA LEU A 86 -17.55 5.54 20.16
C LEU A 86 -18.37 6.84 20.02
N ARG A 87 -18.68 7.26 18.79
CA ARG A 87 -19.54 8.43 18.55
C ARG A 87 -20.97 8.21 19.05
N LEU A 88 -21.53 7.02 18.83
CA LEU A 88 -22.85 6.64 19.34
C LEU A 88 -22.86 6.62 20.87
N GLU A 89 -21.87 5.99 21.50
CA GLU A 89 -21.74 5.96 22.96
C GLU A 89 -21.62 7.38 23.54
N SER A 90 -20.78 8.22 22.94
CA SER A 90 -20.67 9.64 23.31
C SER A 90 -22.01 10.37 23.20
N ALA A 91 -22.79 10.14 22.14
CA ALA A 91 -24.10 10.75 21.98
C ALA A 91 -25.08 10.29 23.07
N VAL A 92 -25.08 9.00 23.41
CA VAL A 92 -25.92 8.44 24.49
C VAL A 92 -25.54 9.06 25.84
N LEU A 93 -24.25 9.13 26.15
CA LEU A 93 -23.77 9.74 27.40
C LEU A 93 -24.15 11.22 27.49
N ARG A 94 -23.97 11.98 26.41
CA ARG A 94 -24.39 13.39 26.34
C ARG A 94 -25.90 13.55 26.54
N HIS A 95 -26.71 12.69 25.93
CA HIS A 95 -28.16 12.69 26.13
C HIS A 95 -28.52 12.42 27.59
N ARG A 96 -27.95 11.37 28.19
CA ARG A 96 -28.19 11.03 29.62
C ARG A 96 -27.79 12.18 30.55
N PHE A 97 -26.66 12.82 30.28
CA PHE A 97 -26.20 13.97 31.06
C PHE A 97 -27.18 15.14 30.96
N SER A 98 -27.68 15.45 29.75
CA SER A 98 -28.69 16.47 29.54
C SER A 98 -30.00 16.16 30.30
N GLU A 99 -30.46 14.92 30.25
CA GLU A 99 -31.67 14.49 30.97
C GLU A 99 -31.53 14.64 32.49
N ILE A 100 -30.37 14.27 33.06
CA ILE A 100 -30.07 14.51 34.47
C ILE A 100 -30.12 16.02 34.77
N GLY A 101 -29.48 16.83 33.93
CA GLY A 101 -29.52 18.29 34.05
C GLY A 101 -30.94 18.84 34.08
N ARG A 102 -31.81 18.38 33.17
CA ARG A 102 -33.23 18.76 33.13
C ARG A 102 -33.99 18.39 34.40
N VAL A 103 -33.78 17.17 34.90
CA VAL A 103 -34.40 16.72 36.17
C VAL A 103 -33.95 17.57 37.35
N LEU A 104 -32.66 17.90 37.43
CA LEU A 104 -32.12 18.75 38.50
C LEU A 104 -32.71 20.16 38.46
N VAL A 105 -32.77 20.79 37.28
CA VAL A 105 -33.39 22.10 37.09
C VAL A 105 -34.87 22.06 37.45
N HIS A 106 -35.61 21.06 36.98
CA HIS A 106 -37.03 20.90 37.30
C HIS A 106 -37.25 20.79 38.82
N ARG A 107 -36.44 19.97 39.51
CA ARG A 107 -36.51 19.82 40.97
C ARG A 107 -36.16 21.11 41.71
N GLN A 108 -35.21 21.90 41.18
CA GLN A 108 -34.88 23.21 41.75
C GLN A 108 -36.05 24.18 41.61
N LEU A 109 -36.68 24.25 40.43
CA LEU A 109 -37.86 25.08 40.19
C LEU A 109 -39.05 24.66 41.06
N GLN A 110 -39.29 23.35 41.20
CA GLN A 110 -40.30 22.82 42.12
C GLN A 110 -40.04 23.29 43.56
N ARG A 111 -38.80 23.18 44.06
CA ARG A 111 -38.43 23.64 45.41
C ARG A 111 -38.72 25.12 45.62
N LEU A 112 -38.39 25.97 44.66
CA LEU A 112 -38.68 27.41 44.70
C LEU A 112 -40.18 27.69 44.67
N SER A 113 -40.96 26.93 43.88
CA SER A 113 -42.42 27.07 43.82
C SER A 113 -43.16 26.54 45.05
N SER A 114 -42.58 25.55 45.74
CA SER A 114 -43.16 24.92 46.94
C SER A 114 -42.72 25.57 48.24
N GLN A 115 -41.81 26.55 48.20
CA GLN A 115 -41.58 27.41 49.36
C GLN A 115 -42.88 28.19 49.62
N PRO A 116 -43.52 28.04 50.79
CA PRO A 116 -44.63 28.90 51.12
C PRO A 116 -44.10 30.33 51.11
N SER A 117 -44.90 31.24 50.57
CA SER A 117 -44.71 32.66 50.75
C SER A 117 -44.73 32.96 52.25
N SER A 118 -43.60 32.83 52.92
CA SER A 118 -43.37 33.39 54.25
C SER A 118 -43.30 34.89 54.09
N GLY A 119 -44.46 35.49 53.80
CA GLY A 119 -44.72 36.85 54.19
C GLY A 119 -44.55 36.91 55.71
N SER A 120 -43.59 37.72 56.13
CA SER A 120 -43.38 38.13 57.52
C SER A 120 -42.71 37.11 58.46
N ALA A 121 -41.40 37.00 58.37
CA ALA A 121 -40.57 36.85 59.57
C ALA A 121 -39.34 37.77 59.44
N MET A 122 -39.44 38.88 60.15
CA MET A 122 -38.35 39.80 60.45
C MET A 122 -37.10 39.06 60.97
N ALA A 123 -35.95 39.69 60.74
CA ALA A 123 -34.68 39.57 61.45
C ALA A 123 -33.57 38.70 60.81
N ALA A 124 -32.53 39.45 60.42
CA ALA A 124 -31.13 39.20 60.71
C ALA A 124 -30.40 38.09 59.92
N GLY A 125 -29.60 38.57 58.96
CA GLY A 125 -28.19 38.20 58.87
C GLY A 125 -27.84 36.98 58.01
N GLY A 126 -26.85 37.19 57.15
CA GLY A 126 -25.91 36.11 56.82
C GLY A 126 -25.95 35.58 55.40
N LEU A 127 -24.92 36.00 54.65
CA LEU A 127 -24.21 35.23 53.62
C LEU A 127 -24.96 34.99 52.30
N GLY A 128 -24.60 35.83 51.32
CA GLY A 128 -24.80 35.55 49.90
C GLY A 128 -24.32 34.14 49.58
N SER A 129 -25.29 33.27 49.31
CA SER A 129 -25.06 31.85 49.14
C SER A 129 -24.20 31.61 47.90
N VAL A 130 -23.18 30.79 48.06
CA VAL A 130 -22.27 30.28 47.00
C VAL A 130 -23.04 29.61 45.84
N SER A 131 -24.35 29.37 46.03
CA SER A 131 -25.31 28.90 45.03
C SER A 131 -25.44 29.81 43.81
N GLU A 132 -25.31 31.13 43.93
CA GLU A 132 -25.43 32.02 42.75
C GLU A 132 -24.18 32.00 41.85
N LEU A 133 -23.00 31.71 42.40
CA LEU A 133 -21.76 31.68 41.62
C LEU A 133 -21.61 30.38 40.79
N LEU A 134 -22.29 29.29 41.17
CA LEU A 134 -22.34 28.06 40.36
C LEU A 134 -23.35 28.14 39.22
N PHE A 135 -24.29 29.09 39.27
CA PHE A 135 -25.29 29.30 38.22
C PHE A 135 -24.67 29.80 36.90
N ALA A 136 -23.55 30.54 36.97
CA ALA A 136 -22.86 31.05 35.78
C ALA A 136 -21.99 30.00 35.06
N SER A 137 -21.55 28.94 35.75
CA SER A 137 -20.64 27.93 35.17
C SER A 137 -21.35 26.79 34.43
N LEU A 138 -22.69 26.71 34.50
CA LEU A 138 -23.45 25.63 33.85
C LEU A 138 -23.96 26.00 32.44
N ILE A 139 -23.72 27.24 32.00
CA ILE A 139 -24.23 27.79 30.72
C ILE A 139 -23.07 28.10 29.73
N THR A 140 -21.80 27.95 30.11
CA THR A 140 -20.63 28.13 29.22
C THR A 140 -19.98 26.79 28.94
#